data_AF-A0A0R2FG62-F1
#
_entry.id   AF-A0A0R2FG62-F1
#
_cell.length_a   1.000
_cell.length_b   1.000
_cell.length_c   1.000
_cell.angle_alpha   90.00
_cell.angle_beta   90.00
_cell.angle_gamma   90.00
#
_symmetry.space_group_name_H-M   'P 1'
#
loop_
_entity.id
_entity.type
_entity.pdbx_description
1 polymer ?
#
loop_
_entity_poly.entity_id
_entity_poly.type
_entity_poly.pdbx_seq_one_letter_code
_entity_poly.pdbx_strand_id
1 'polypeptide(L)'
;MPRPISQKLKQAALTKHFPQTSNSLSRRITSMTSEAIEAKYQAEVKQADIDHHTPTAGAMTGHIVANLRIHDVKLHQAKWFLKGFEGAAVKPLYDQFIDQARHDYDMVADALLDENELPPSTTEEYNNYKMLSEDGRNKYLSASEIVDITAHDFNTQNLFITRAIKLAEKEDRPALAATLTKLLGTNNYAIQQLQAVLGKSAWEGLVEVDDDDDDED
;
A
#
# COMPACT_ATOMS: atom_id res chain seq x y z
N MET A 1 -56.02 -41.43 -52.36
CA MET A 1 -57.45 -41.09 -52.55
C MET A 1 -58.25 -42.31 -52.13
N PRO A 2 -59.22 -42.27 -51.18
CA PRO A 2 -60.25 -41.23 -51.04
C PRO A 2 -60.39 -40.61 -49.62
N ARG A 3 -61.24 -39.60 -49.56
CA ARG A 3 -61.72 -38.67 -48.49
C ARG A 3 -62.85 -39.32 -47.63
N PRO A 4 -63.60 -38.64 -46.70
CA PRO A 4 -63.32 -37.59 -45.68
C PRO A 4 -64.22 -37.67 -44.38
N ILE A 5 -64.25 -36.58 -43.58
CA ILE A 5 -65.31 -36.07 -42.66
C ILE A 5 -65.53 -36.79 -41.29
N SER A 6 -65.39 -36.07 -40.17
CA SER A 6 -66.54 -35.57 -39.36
C SER A 6 -66.14 -35.01 -37.98
N GLN A 7 -66.64 -33.81 -37.66
CA GLN A 7 -66.68 -33.21 -36.32
C GLN A 7 -67.60 -34.00 -35.38
N LYS A 8 -67.29 -34.04 -34.07
CA LYS A 8 -68.27 -33.79 -32.98
C LYS A 8 -67.62 -33.73 -31.58
N LEU A 9 -67.65 -32.52 -31.03
CA LEU A 9 -67.89 -32.11 -29.63
C LEU A 9 -67.99 -33.20 -28.54
N LYS A 10 -67.24 -33.02 -27.44
CA LYS A 10 -67.80 -32.88 -26.08
C LYS A 10 -66.76 -32.37 -25.07
N GLN A 11 -67.07 -31.22 -24.48
CA GLN A 11 -66.48 -30.64 -23.28
C GLN A 11 -66.95 -31.43 -22.04
N ALA A 12 -66.06 -31.72 -21.09
CA ALA A 12 -66.29 -31.56 -19.65
C ALA A 12 -65.07 -32.02 -18.81
N ALA A 13 -64.41 -31.03 -18.21
CA ALA A 13 -63.76 -30.99 -16.90
C ALA A 13 -63.23 -32.29 -16.25
N LEU A 14 -61.90 -32.34 -16.04
CA LEU A 14 -61.37 -32.69 -14.72
C LEU A 14 -60.10 -31.88 -14.43
N THR A 15 -60.24 -30.96 -13.48
CA THR A 15 -59.23 -30.13 -12.86
C THR A 15 -58.17 -30.97 -12.14
N LYS A 16 -56.90 -30.77 -12.48
CA LYS A 16 -55.77 -30.95 -11.56
C LYS A 16 -54.89 -29.71 -11.61
N HIS A 17 -55.11 -28.82 -10.66
CA HIS A 17 -54.19 -27.76 -10.29
C HIS A 17 -52.87 -28.40 -9.82
N PHE A 18 -51.81 -28.23 -10.60
CA PHE A 18 -50.44 -28.30 -10.09
C PHE A 18 -50.07 -26.91 -9.57
N PRO A 19 -49.64 -26.75 -8.31
CA PRO A 19 -49.21 -25.46 -7.81
C PRO A 19 -47.90 -25.07 -8.48
N GLN A 20 -47.91 -23.98 -9.25
CA GLN A 20 -46.69 -23.26 -9.57
C GLN A 20 -46.18 -22.58 -8.30
N THR A 21 -45.23 -23.22 -7.64
CA THR A 21 -44.37 -22.56 -6.64
C THR A 21 -42.92 -22.74 -7.08
N SER A 22 -42.58 -22.10 -8.20
CA SER A 22 -41.19 -21.67 -8.42
C SER A 22 -40.99 -20.42 -7.57
N ASN A 23 -40.81 -20.60 -6.26
CA ASN A 23 -40.26 -19.56 -5.41
C ASN A 23 -38.77 -19.47 -5.76
N SER A 24 -38.45 -18.80 -6.87
CA SER A 24 -37.09 -18.42 -7.19
C SER A 24 -36.66 -17.40 -6.14
N LEU A 25 -36.08 -17.88 -5.05
CA LEU A 25 -35.24 -17.09 -4.16
C LEU A 25 -33.99 -16.68 -4.95
N SER A 26 -34.18 -15.78 -5.91
CA SER A 26 -33.12 -14.98 -6.47
C SER A 26 -32.71 -14.05 -5.35
N ARG A 27 -31.64 -14.41 -4.62
CA ARG A 27 -30.96 -13.48 -3.72
C ARG A 27 -30.56 -12.28 -4.58
N ARG A 28 -31.35 -11.22 -4.52
CA ARG A 28 -30.94 -9.90 -4.99
C ARG A 28 -29.72 -9.54 -4.14
N ILE A 29 -28.54 -9.59 -4.74
CA ILE A 29 -27.40 -8.86 -4.20
C ILE A 29 -27.82 -7.40 -4.28
N THR A 30 -28.23 -6.83 -3.15
CA THR A 30 -28.61 -5.41 -3.09
C THR A 30 -27.31 -4.61 -3.22
N SER A 31 -27.01 -4.17 -4.44
CA SER A 31 -25.93 -3.21 -4.68
C SER A 31 -26.19 -1.92 -3.89
N MET A 32 -25.16 -1.34 -3.29
CA MET A 32 -25.26 -0.01 -2.69
C MET A 32 -25.64 1.03 -3.77
N THR A 33 -26.41 2.04 -3.37
CA THR A 33 -26.71 3.21 -4.22
C THR A 33 -25.50 4.16 -4.26
N SER A 34 -25.38 4.98 -5.30
CA SER A 34 -24.32 5.98 -5.39
C SER A 34 -24.31 6.94 -4.20
N GLU A 35 -25.48 7.37 -3.72
CA GLU A 35 -25.61 8.22 -2.53
C GLU A 35 -25.08 7.54 -1.26
N ALA A 36 -25.34 6.24 -1.09
CA ALA A 36 -24.84 5.49 0.06
C ALA A 36 -23.32 5.27 0.01
N ILE A 37 -22.75 5.14 -1.20
CA ILE A 37 -21.29 5.05 -1.39
C ILE A 37 -20.65 6.40 -1.03
N GLU A 38 -21.19 7.50 -1.55
CA GLU A 38 -20.68 8.85 -1.26
C GLU A 38 -20.73 9.15 0.24
N ALA A 39 -21.84 8.81 0.91
CA ALA A 39 -21.95 9.02 2.35
C ALA A 39 -20.90 8.24 3.16
N LYS A 40 -20.56 7.01 2.75
CA LYS A 40 -19.48 6.24 3.38
C LYS A 40 -18.12 6.88 3.14
N TYR A 41 -17.84 7.29 1.91
CA TYR A 41 -16.58 7.91 1.56
C TYR A 41 -16.36 9.23 2.31
N GLN A 42 -17.38 10.08 2.42
CA GLN A 42 -17.26 11.33 3.20
C GLN A 42 -17.06 11.09 4.70
N ALA A 43 -17.65 10.03 5.25
CA ALA A 43 -17.42 9.64 6.64
C ALA A 43 -15.97 9.16 6.85
N GLU A 44 -15.45 8.38 5.91
CA GLU A 44 -14.05 7.92 5.87
C GLU A 44 -13.07 9.11 5.79
N VAL A 45 -13.27 10.04 4.84
CA VAL A 45 -12.41 11.23 4.69
C VAL A 45 -12.38 12.06 5.98
N LYS A 46 -13.53 12.23 6.64
CA LYS A 46 -13.62 12.95 7.91
C LYS A 46 -12.88 12.24 9.03
N GLN A 47 -12.96 10.90 9.09
CA GLN A 47 -12.25 10.12 10.10
C GLN A 47 -10.74 10.20 9.87
N ALA A 48 -10.30 10.05 8.63
CA ALA A 48 -8.89 10.19 8.25
C ALA A 48 -8.33 11.56 8.68
N ASP A 49 -9.07 12.66 8.45
CA ASP A 49 -8.66 14.00 8.89
C ASP A 49 -8.44 14.08 10.41
N ILE A 50 -9.34 13.50 11.21
CA ILE A 50 -9.20 13.46 12.67
C ILE A 50 -7.94 12.67 13.08
N ASP A 51 -7.73 11.50 12.48
CA ASP A 51 -6.62 10.61 12.81
C ASP A 51 -5.27 11.20 12.38
N HIS A 52 -5.23 12.06 11.34
CA HIS A 52 -4.03 12.81 10.95
C HIS A 52 -3.67 13.92 11.95
N HIS A 53 -4.66 14.55 12.59
CA HIS A 53 -4.41 15.58 13.61
C HIS A 53 -4.09 14.99 15.00
N THR A 54 -4.57 13.78 15.29
CA THR A 54 -4.23 13.01 16.49
C THR A 54 -3.64 11.65 16.07
N PRO A 55 -2.34 11.60 15.73
CA PRO A 55 -1.75 10.49 14.98
C PRO A 55 -1.98 9.13 15.65
N THR A 56 -2.72 8.27 14.96
CA THR A 56 -2.89 6.85 15.30
C THR A 56 -1.84 5.98 14.61
N ALA A 57 -1.67 4.75 15.08
CA ALA A 57 -0.82 3.76 14.41
C ALA A 57 -1.29 3.49 12.97
N GLY A 58 -2.60 3.41 12.75
CA GLY A 58 -3.21 3.24 11.42
C GLY A 58 -2.89 4.40 10.48
N ALA A 59 -3.12 5.64 10.91
CA ALA A 59 -2.84 6.84 10.11
C ALA A 59 -1.34 6.98 9.78
N MET A 60 -0.46 6.73 10.77
CA MET A 60 0.99 6.74 10.53
C MET A 60 1.42 5.65 9.54
N THR A 61 0.79 4.47 9.61
CA THR A 61 1.04 3.38 8.66
C THR A 61 0.52 3.71 7.26
N GLY A 62 -0.55 4.49 7.13
CA GLY A 62 -0.99 5.05 5.85
C GLY A 62 0.09 5.87 5.15
N HIS A 63 0.85 6.70 5.88
CA HIS A 63 2.03 7.39 5.33
C HIS A 63 3.11 6.43 4.85
N ILE A 64 3.30 5.30 5.54
CA ILE A 64 4.29 4.27 5.17
C ILE A 64 3.87 3.61 3.85
N VAL A 65 2.60 3.23 3.69
CA VAL A 65 2.07 2.67 2.42
C VAL A 65 2.27 3.65 1.26
N ALA A 66 1.94 4.93 1.47
CA ALA A 66 2.16 5.98 0.47
C ALA A 66 3.64 6.13 0.10
N ASN A 67 4.54 6.14 1.10
CA ASN A 67 5.97 6.21 0.87
C ASN A 67 6.50 5.00 0.10
N LEU A 68 6.09 3.78 0.43
CA LEU A 68 6.50 2.55 -0.28
C LEU A 68 6.08 2.61 -1.75
N ARG A 69 4.88 3.10 -2.04
CA ARG A 69 4.40 3.26 -3.42
C ARG A 69 5.24 4.27 -4.21
N ILE A 70 5.58 5.40 -3.61
CA ILE A 70 6.41 6.44 -4.24
C ILE A 70 7.88 5.97 -4.35
N HIS A 71 8.35 5.20 -3.38
CA HIS A 71 9.68 4.63 -3.38
C HIS A 71 9.86 3.63 -4.52
N ASP A 72 8.86 2.78 -4.81
CA ASP A 72 8.88 1.89 -6.00
C ASP A 72 9.12 2.69 -7.29
N VAL A 73 8.44 3.83 -7.47
CA VAL A 73 8.64 4.71 -8.63
C VAL A 73 10.07 5.28 -8.68
N LYS A 74 10.59 5.75 -7.54
CA LYS A 74 11.95 6.28 -7.43
C LYS A 74 13.02 5.22 -7.69
N LEU A 75 12.83 3.99 -7.21
CA LEU A 75 13.71 2.85 -7.49
C LEU A 75 13.74 2.52 -8.98
N HIS A 76 12.60 2.58 -9.68
CA HIS A 76 12.57 2.42 -11.14
C HIS A 76 13.33 3.54 -11.84
N GLN A 77 13.15 4.80 -11.44
CA GLN A 77 13.90 5.93 -11.99
C GLN A 77 15.41 5.72 -11.81
N ALA A 78 15.85 5.37 -10.59
CA ALA A 78 17.24 5.09 -10.30
C ALA A 78 17.79 3.96 -11.18
N LYS A 79 17.13 2.80 -11.18
CA LYS A 79 17.53 1.64 -12.00
C LYS A 79 17.66 1.99 -13.49
N TRP A 80 16.69 2.71 -14.05
CA TRP A 80 16.70 3.06 -15.48
C TRP A 80 17.83 4.01 -15.85
N PHE A 81 18.20 4.93 -14.96
CA PHE A 81 19.12 6.01 -15.27
C PHE A 81 20.52 5.90 -14.64
N LEU A 82 20.80 4.84 -13.85
CA LEU A 82 22.17 4.45 -13.52
C LEU A 82 22.99 4.17 -14.79
N LYS A 83 24.18 4.76 -14.87
CA LYS A 83 25.10 4.73 -16.03
C LYS A 83 26.52 4.42 -15.57
N GLY A 84 27.40 4.11 -16.53
CA GLY A 84 28.80 3.79 -16.24
C GLY A 84 29.00 2.36 -15.72
N PHE A 85 30.26 2.01 -15.45
CA PHE A 85 30.61 0.68 -14.93
C PHE A 85 30.05 0.47 -13.52
N GLU A 86 30.09 1.51 -12.69
CA GLU A 86 29.53 1.56 -11.36
C GLU A 86 28.01 1.34 -11.42
N GLY A 87 27.31 2.09 -12.28
CA GLY A 87 25.88 1.93 -12.46
C GLY A 87 25.49 0.54 -12.98
N ALA A 88 26.28 -0.04 -13.88
CA ALA A 88 26.03 -1.41 -14.37
C ALA A 88 26.18 -2.46 -13.26
N ALA A 89 27.17 -2.30 -12.37
CA ALA A 89 27.40 -3.20 -11.25
C ALA A 89 26.32 -3.12 -10.16
N VAL A 90 25.72 -1.94 -9.96
CA VAL A 90 24.73 -1.70 -8.89
C VAL A 90 23.29 -2.01 -9.31
N LYS A 91 22.96 -2.03 -10.61
CA LYS A 91 21.58 -2.32 -11.11
C LYS A 91 20.92 -3.57 -10.52
N PRO A 92 21.60 -4.73 -10.35
CA PRO A 92 20.99 -5.91 -9.74
C PRO A 92 20.52 -5.69 -8.30
N LEU A 93 21.16 -4.78 -7.54
CA LEU A 93 20.71 -4.43 -6.20
C LEU A 93 19.37 -3.67 -6.26
N TYR A 94 19.18 -2.80 -7.25
CA TYR A 94 17.89 -2.12 -7.46
C TYR A 94 16.78 -3.06 -7.93
N ASP A 95 17.09 -4.16 -8.64
CA ASP A 95 16.10 -5.20 -8.93
C ASP A 95 15.56 -5.81 -7.63
N GLN A 96 16.45 -6.15 -6.70
CA GLN A 96 16.07 -6.69 -5.39
C GLN A 96 15.24 -5.68 -4.59
N PHE A 97 15.63 -4.40 -4.59
CA PHE A 97 14.86 -3.37 -3.88
C PHE A 97 13.48 -3.13 -4.48
N ILE A 98 13.31 -3.22 -5.80
CA ILE A 98 12.00 -3.09 -6.44
C ILE A 98 11.08 -4.26 -6.03
N ASP A 99 11.61 -5.49 -6.07
CA ASP A 99 10.83 -6.67 -5.66
C ASP A 99 10.47 -6.60 -4.16
N GLN A 100 11.41 -6.16 -3.32
CA GLN A 100 11.18 -5.97 -1.90
C GLN A 100 10.16 -4.86 -1.60
N ALA A 101 10.26 -3.70 -2.27
CA ALA A 101 9.34 -2.58 -2.08
C ALA A 101 7.89 -2.95 -2.44
N ARG A 102 7.70 -3.78 -3.48
CA ARG A 102 6.37 -4.31 -3.85
C ARG A 102 5.82 -5.27 -2.81
N HIS A 103 6.65 -6.20 -2.34
CA HIS A 103 6.27 -7.10 -1.26
C HIS A 103 5.90 -6.31 0.01
N ASP A 104 6.71 -5.33 0.39
CA ASP A 104 6.50 -4.54 1.59
C ASP A 104 5.27 -3.64 1.49
N TYR A 105 5.01 -3.08 0.31
CA TYR A 105 3.78 -2.34 0.03
C TYR A 105 2.53 -3.19 0.30
N ASP A 106 2.46 -4.41 -0.24
CA ASP A 106 1.32 -5.30 -0.02
C ASP A 106 1.26 -5.77 1.45
N MET A 107 2.40 -6.18 2.04
CA MET A 107 2.48 -6.64 3.44
C MET A 107 1.97 -5.60 4.44
N VAL A 108 2.31 -4.32 4.25
CA VAL A 108 1.89 -3.24 5.15
C VAL A 108 0.43 -2.88 4.92
N ALA A 109 -0.05 -2.87 3.67
CA ALA A 109 -1.45 -2.60 3.37
C ALA A 109 -2.37 -3.71 3.93
N ASP A 110 -1.98 -4.98 3.80
CA ASP A 110 -2.71 -6.10 4.37
C ASP A 110 -2.75 -6.03 5.90
N ALA A 111 -1.65 -5.63 6.56
CA ALA A 111 -1.62 -5.47 8.01
C ALA A 111 -2.59 -4.37 8.51
N LEU A 112 -2.84 -3.32 7.72
CA LEU A 112 -3.88 -2.35 8.03
C LEU A 112 -5.27 -2.96 7.93
N LEU A 113 -5.53 -3.69 6.84
CA LEU A 113 -6.82 -4.35 6.62
C LEU A 113 -7.14 -5.41 7.68
N ASP A 114 -6.14 -6.16 8.13
CA ASP A 114 -6.27 -7.16 9.20
C ASP A 114 -6.73 -6.55 10.53
N GLU A 115 -6.41 -5.27 10.77
CA GLU A 115 -6.83 -4.51 11.94
C GLU A 115 -8.01 -3.55 11.66
N ASN A 116 -8.71 -3.74 10.54
CA ASN A 116 -9.88 -2.95 10.12
C ASN A 116 -9.56 -1.45 9.93
N GLU A 117 -8.33 -1.14 9.52
CA GLU A 117 -7.89 0.17 9.05
C GLU A 117 -7.95 0.23 7.51
N LEU A 118 -7.79 1.43 6.95
CA LEU A 118 -7.90 1.68 5.51
C LEU A 118 -6.55 2.15 4.93
N PRO A 119 -5.87 1.33 4.11
CA PRO A 119 -4.67 1.77 3.41
C PRO A 119 -5.03 2.78 2.30
N PRO A 120 -4.19 3.81 2.05
CA PRO A 120 -4.37 4.65 0.88
C PRO A 120 -4.30 3.79 -0.38
N SER A 121 -5.11 4.10 -1.39
CA SER A 121 -5.31 3.20 -2.55
C SER A 121 -5.30 3.90 -3.90
N THR A 122 -5.18 5.23 -3.92
CA THR A 122 -5.18 6.07 -5.12
C THR A 122 -3.95 6.96 -5.19
N THR A 123 -3.59 7.38 -6.42
CA THR A 123 -2.49 8.32 -6.65
C THR A 123 -2.67 9.65 -5.91
N GLU A 124 -3.91 10.10 -5.72
CA GLU A 124 -4.20 11.31 -4.96
C GLU A 124 -3.83 11.13 -3.49
N GLU A 125 -4.29 10.04 -2.86
CA GLU A 125 -3.96 9.73 -1.46
C GLU A 125 -2.45 9.52 -1.25
N TYR A 126 -1.78 8.81 -2.16
CA TYR A 126 -0.32 8.65 -2.07
C TYR A 126 0.40 10.01 -2.11
N ASN A 127 -0.04 10.94 -2.96
CA ASN A 127 0.55 12.27 -3.03
C ASN A 127 0.26 13.11 -1.79
N ASN A 128 -0.91 12.94 -1.19
CA ASN A 128 -1.28 13.67 0.03
C ASN A 128 -0.51 13.16 1.25
N TYR A 129 -0.14 11.88 1.28
CA TYR A 129 0.48 11.26 2.45
C TYR A 129 1.98 11.01 2.31
N LYS A 130 2.55 11.09 1.10
CA LYS A 130 3.99 10.87 0.92
C LYS A 130 4.83 11.93 1.63
N MET A 131 5.98 11.48 2.08
CA MET A 131 7.05 12.29 2.65
C MET A 131 8.31 12.21 1.78
N LEU A 132 8.36 11.25 0.86
CA LEU A 132 9.38 11.18 -0.17
C LEU A 132 9.09 12.15 -1.32
N SER A 133 10.13 12.84 -1.76
CA SER A 133 10.07 13.74 -2.92
C SER A 133 10.59 13.06 -4.18
N GLU A 134 9.92 13.31 -5.30
CA GLU A 134 10.32 12.86 -6.63
C GLU A 134 10.89 14.04 -7.43
N ASP A 135 11.94 13.79 -8.19
CA ASP A 135 12.48 14.78 -9.12
C ASP A 135 12.85 14.12 -10.45
N GLY A 136 12.15 14.52 -11.51
CA GLY A 136 12.41 14.04 -12.87
C GLY A 136 13.85 14.29 -13.33
N ARG A 137 14.54 15.29 -12.78
CA ARG A 137 15.92 15.66 -13.11
C ARG A 137 16.95 14.67 -12.59
N ASN A 138 16.60 13.81 -11.63
CA ASN A 138 17.51 12.81 -11.07
C ASN A 138 18.09 11.84 -12.13
N LYS A 139 17.46 11.73 -13.30
CA LYS A 139 17.97 10.96 -14.45
C LYS A 139 19.33 11.42 -15.01
N TYR A 140 19.78 12.61 -14.60
CA TYR A 140 21.04 13.21 -15.04
C TYR A 140 22.13 13.24 -13.95
N LEU A 141 21.82 12.78 -12.74
CA LEU A 141 22.79 12.67 -11.65
C LEU A 141 23.82 11.57 -11.90
N SER A 142 24.93 11.63 -11.15
CA SER A 142 25.92 10.55 -11.09
C SER A 142 25.36 9.31 -10.39
N ALA A 143 26.03 8.17 -10.57
CA ALA A 143 25.63 6.92 -9.93
C ALA A 143 25.70 7.02 -8.39
N SER A 144 26.72 7.68 -7.84
CA SER A 144 26.87 7.87 -6.39
C SER A 144 25.76 8.75 -5.82
N GLU A 145 25.39 9.85 -6.50
CA GLU A 145 24.27 10.70 -6.06
C GLU A 145 22.93 9.94 -6.07
N ILE A 146 22.67 9.10 -7.07
CA ILE A 146 21.45 8.28 -7.12
C ILE A 146 21.41 7.27 -5.97
N VAL A 147 22.53 6.60 -5.69
CA VAL A 147 22.65 5.63 -4.58
C VAL A 147 22.48 6.32 -3.23
N ASP A 148 23.09 7.49 -3.04
CA ASP A 148 23.01 8.30 -1.82
C ASP A 148 21.57 8.78 -1.55
N ILE A 149 20.87 9.30 -2.58
CA ILE A 149 19.44 9.64 -2.49
C ILE A 149 18.61 8.42 -2.06
N THR A 150 18.90 7.25 -2.63
CA THR A 150 18.15 6.03 -2.31
C THR A 150 18.35 5.63 -0.84
N ALA A 151 19.58 5.78 -0.31
CA ALA A 151 19.86 5.51 1.11
C ALA A 151 19.12 6.49 2.03
N HIS A 152 19.11 7.78 1.68
CA HIS A 152 18.34 8.81 2.40
C HIS A 152 16.83 8.57 2.35
N ASP A 153 16.29 8.07 1.23
CA ASP A 153 14.87 7.72 1.13
C ASP A 153 14.49 6.57 2.07
N PHE A 154 15.33 5.53 2.19
CA PHE A 154 15.11 4.45 3.17
C PHE A 154 15.19 4.97 4.61
N ASN A 155 16.17 5.82 4.91
CA ASN A 155 16.28 6.42 6.24
C ASN A 155 15.09 7.31 6.58
N THR A 156 14.61 8.11 5.62
CA THR A 156 13.41 8.93 5.78
C THR A 156 12.19 8.05 6.07
N GLN A 157 12.03 6.94 5.37
CA GLN A 157 10.96 5.97 5.66
C GLN A 157 11.05 5.43 7.10
N ASN A 158 12.27 5.14 7.59
CA ASN A 158 12.48 4.64 8.95
C ASN A 158 12.02 5.61 10.05
N LEU A 159 12.01 6.92 9.81
CA LEU A 159 11.44 7.90 10.75
C LEU A 159 9.93 7.64 10.98
N PHE A 160 9.19 7.38 9.90
CA PHE A 160 7.75 7.07 9.97
C PHE A 160 7.49 5.68 10.54
N ILE A 161 8.28 4.69 10.13
CA ILE A 161 8.16 3.31 10.63
C ILE A 161 8.40 3.26 12.14
N THR A 162 9.47 3.90 12.64
CA THR A 162 9.80 3.92 14.07
C THR A 162 8.70 4.63 14.88
N ARG A 163 8.13 5.71 14.34
CA ARG A 163 6.98 6.39 14.97
C ARG A 163 5.73 5.51 14.98
N ALA A 164 5.43 4.80 13.90
CA ALA A 164 4.29 3.89 13.81
C ALA A 164 4.43 2.71 14.77
N ILE A 165 5.63 2.15 14.96
CA ILE A 165 5.90 1.09 15.95
C ILE A 165 5.52 1.57 17.35
N LYS A 166 6.00 2.75 17.77
CA LYS A 166 5.68 3.33 19.10
C LYS A 166 4.17 3.56 19.29
N LEU A 167 3.47 3.97 18.23
CA LEU A 167 2.01 4.15 18.27
C LEU A 167 1.29 2.81 18.36
N ALA A 168 1.70 1.81 17.58
CA ALA A 168 1.12 0.47 17.62
C ALA A 168 1.30 -0.18 19.00
N GLU A 169 2.47 -0.04 19.62
CA GLU A 169 2.71 -0.49 20.99
C GLU A 169 1.81 0.24 22.01
N LYS A 170 1.67 1.56 21.89
CA LYS A 170 0.79 2.36 22.75
C LYS A 170 -0.69 1.99 22.61
N GLU A 171 -1.11 1.60 21.41
CA GLU A 171 -2.47 1.20 21.08
C GLU A 171 -2.75 -0.29 21.30
N ASP A 172 -1.79 -1.05 21.85
CA ASP A 172 -1.88 -2.50 22.08
C ASP A 172 -2.17 -3.30 20.78
N ARG A 173 -1.46 -2.93 19.70
CA ARG A 173 -1.50 -3.56 18.35
C ARG A 173 -0.21 -4.34 18.07
N PRO A 174 0.03 -5.50 18.72
CA PRO A 174 1.31 -6.21 18.64
C PRO A 174 1.59 -6.81 17.26
N ALA A 175 0.56 -7.18 16.49
CA ALA A 175 0.73 -7.73 15.15
C ALA A 175 1.24 -6.65 14.18
N LEU A 176 0.60 -5.47 14.16
CA LEU A 176 1.07 -4.32 13.39
C LEU A 176 2.49 -3.90 13.81
N ALA A 177 2.79 -3.82 15.12
CA ALA A 177 4.12 -3.48 15.61
C ALA A 177 5.20 -4.46 15.12
N ALA A 178 4.91 -5.76 15.11
CA ALA A 178 5.82 -6.78 14.60
C ALA A 178 6.06 -6.66 13.08
N THR A 179 5.01 -6.42 12.29
CA THR A 179 5.12 -6.18 10.85
C THR A 179 6.00 -4.97 10.56
N LEU A 180 5.77 -3.86 11.25
CA LEU A 180 6.55 -2.64 11.09
C LEU A 180 8.01 -2.79 11.54
N THR A 181 8.25 -3.57 12.61
CA THR A 181 9.62 -3.90 13.05
C THR A 181 10.37 -4.72 12.02
N LYS A 182 9.69 -5.66 11.35
CA LYS A 182 10.27 -6.42 10.23
C LYS A 182 10.63 -5.48 9.08
N LEU A 183 9.74 -4.57 8.70
CA LEU A 183 10.00 -3.57 7.66
C LEU A 183 11.21 -2.68 7.99
N LEU A 184 11.31 -2.22 9.25
CA LEU A 184 12.46 -1.46 9.73
C LEU A 184 13.78 -2.24 9.54
N GLY A 185 13.78 -3.52 9.87
CA GLY A 185 14.93 -4.41 9.66
C GLY A 185 15.32 -4.54 8.18
N THR A 186 14.35 -4.70 7.29
CA THR A 186 14.57 -4.73 5.84
C THR A 186 15.21 -3.44 5.34
N ASN A 187 14.69 -2.28 5.75
CA ASN A 187 15.23 -0.98 5.37
C ASN A 187 16.66 -0.77 5.88
N ASN A 188 16.95 -1.17 7.13
CA ASN A 188 18.30 -1.09 7.69
C ASN A 188 19.31 -1.92 6.88
N TYR A 189 18.90 -3.10 6.41
CA TYR A 189 19.74 -3.91 5.53
C TYR A 189 19.96 -3.23 4.16
N ALA A 190 18.91 -2.67 3.55
CA ALA A 190 19.03 -1.93 2.29
C ALA A 190 19.97 -0.71 2.41
N ILE A 191 19.84 0.06 3.49
CA ILE A 191 20.73 1.19 3.81
C ILE A 191 22.18 0.71 3.90
N GLN A 192 22.45 -0.37 4.63
CA GLN A 192 23.81 -0.90 4.78
C GLN A 192 24.42 -1.31 3.43
N GLN A 193 23.64 -1.92 2.53
CA GLN A 193 24.12 -2.30 1.20
C GLN A 193 24.42 -1.07 0.33
N LEU A 194 23.54 -0.06 0.34
CA LEU A 194 23.74 1.19 -0.40
C LEU A 194 24.95 1.98 0.11
N GLN A 195 25.12 2.06 1.43
CA GLN A 195 26.25 2.75 2.05
C GLN A 195 27.58 2.03 1.77
N ALA A 196 27.59 0.70 1.77
CA ALA A 196 28.75 -0.07 1.38
C ALA A 196 29.17 0.20 -0.08
N VAL A 197 28.21 0.36 -0.99
CA VAL A 197 28.47 0.78 -2.39
C VAL A 197 29.14 2.16 -2.44
N LEU A 198 28.81 3.06 -1.51
CA LEU A 198 29.42 4.40 -1.39
C LEU A 198 30.75 4.41 -0.61
N GLY A 199 31.20 3.26 -0.09
CA GLY A 199 32.39 3.17 0.76
C GLY A 199 32.20 3.74 2.17
N LYS A 200 30.94 3.88 2.61
CA LYS A 200 30.54 4.45 3.90
C LYS A 200 30.15 3.34 4.89
N SER A 201 30.21 3.63 6.18
CA SER A 201 29.53 2.79 7.19
C SER A 201 28.01 2.97 7.10
N ALA A 202 27.23 2.03 7.67
CA ALA A 202 25.79 1.98 7.43
C ALA A 202 25.04 3.28 7.76
N TRP A 203 25.47 4.07 8.75
CA TRP A 203 24.72 5.25 9.23
C TRP A 203 25.43 6.57 8.91
N GLU A 204 26.59 6.50 8.26
CA GLU A 204 27.43 7.67 7.97
C GLU A 204 26.72 8.67 7.04
N GLY A 205 26.48 9.88 7.55
CA GLY A 205 25.78 10.94 6.82
C GLY A 205 24.26 10.76 6.72
N LEU A 206 23.67 9.75 7.37
CA LEU A 206 22.21 9.54 7.39
C LEU A 206 21.55 9.90 8.72
N VAL A 207 22.25 9.65 9.83
CA VAL A 207 21.77 9.94 11.18
C VAL A 207 22.57 11.12 11.69
N GLU A 208 21.88 12.15 12.18
CA GLU A 208 22.56 13.21 12.93
C GLU A 208 23.07 12.61 14.23
N VAL A 209 24.35 12.80 14.51
CA VAL A 209 24.90 12.47 15.82
C VAL A 209 24.38 13.57 16.73
N ASP A 210 23.51 13.26 17.69
CA ASP A 210 23.14 14.22 18.72
C ASP A 210 24.44 14.57 19.48
N ASP A 211 25.07 15.70 19.15
CA ASP A 211 26.26 16.23 19.82
C ASP A 211 25.88 16.86 21.20
N ASP A 212 24.83 16.35 21.87
CA ASP A 212 24.27 16.87 23.12
C ASP A 212 24.81 16.13 24.37
N ASP A 213 26.07 15.70 24.34
CA ASP A 213 26.79 15.13 25.51
C ASP A 213 27.91 16.07 26.01
N ASP A 214 27.83 17.38 25.74
CA ASP A 214 28.70 18.41 26.33
C ASP A 214 27.84 19.48 27.03
N ASP A 215 27.36 19.20 28.24
CA ASP A 215 27.05 20.21 29.28
C ASP A 215 26.87 19.52 30.66
N GLU A 216 27.94 18.86 31.13
CA GLU A 216 28.21 18.75 32.57
C GLU A 216 29.10 19.92 32.99
N ASP A 217 28.52 20.94 33.64
CA ASP A 217 29.19 21.82 34.63
C ASP A 217 28.18 22.55 35.55
#